data_AF-A0A258E118-F1
#
_entry.id   AF-A0A258E118-F1
#
_cell.length_a   1.000
_cell.length_b   1.000
_cell.length_c   1.000
_cell.angle_alpha   90.00
_cell.angle_beta   90.00
_cell.angle_gamma   90.00
#
_symmetry.space_group_name_H-M   'P 1'
#
loop_
_entity.id
_entity.type
_entity.pdbx_description
1 polymer ?
#
loop_
_entity_poly.entity_id
_entity_poly.type
_entity_poly.pdbx_seq_one_letter_code
_entity_poly.pdbx_strand_id
1 'polypeptide(L)'
;MSAAIKPGAATSGLNASGVPARLAQVPPAAPKPAPLPAVVPTPAPVPVPAPGADAVPAASPEPAAGTSTQVAPEAAADTALVLACKQKALSILKVRSPSIEDLFIDMDGLTIAKSDVSVGDTKVRYVMMGEAYIQRERTDKVHRFLCLTGDDGKVLMTFFTER
;
A
#
# COMPACT_ATOMS: atom_id res chain seq x y z
N MET A 1 -17.59 -4.22 -69.34
CA MET A 1 -18.22 -3.14 -68.56
C MET A 1 -17.35 -2.88 -67.33
N SER A 2 -16.12 -2.35 -67.45
CA SER A 2 -15.63 -1.10 -68.06
C SER A 2 -15.72 0.11 -67.13
N ALA A 3 -14.53 0.59 -66.72
CA ALA A 3 -14.13 1.92 -66.24
C ALA A 3 -14.68 2.40 -64.87
N ALA A 4 -13.94 3.13 -64.02
CA ALA A 4 -12.93 4.13 -64.35
C ALA A 4 -11.77 4.27 -63.32
N ILE A 5 -10.62 4.64 -63.89
CA ILE A 5 -9.35 5.06 -63.29
C ILE A 5 -9.38 6.59 -63.19
N LYS A 6 -8.92 7.22 -62.09
CA LYS A 6 -7.83 8.21 -62.18
C LYS A 6 -7.24 8.66 -60.82
N PRO A 7 -5.90 8.78 -60.75
CA PRO A 7 -5.14 9.42 -59.68
C PRO A 7 -4.92 10.92 -59.95
N GLY A 8 -4.65 11.69 -58.90
CA GLY A 8 -4.07 13.05 -58.96
C GLY A 8 -3.30 13.31 -57.65
N ALA A 9 -1.96 13.29 -57.65
CA ALA A 9 -1.02 14.28 -58.18
C ALA A 9 -0.84 15.51 -57.27
N ALA A 10 0.21 15.41 -56.45
CA ALA A 10 1.21 16.41 -56.08
C ALA A 10 0.83 17.91 -55.99
N THR A 11 1.12 18.50 -54.83
CA THR A 11 1.79 19.80 -54.75
C THR A 11 2.85 19.80 -53.65
N SER A 12 4.09 20.04 -54.08
CA SER A 12 5.24 20.44 -53.28
C SER A 12 4.94 21.66 -52.41
N GLY A 13 5.42 21.62 -51.18
CA GLY A 13 5.56 22.77 -50.30
C GLY A 13 6.84 22.63 -49.49
N LEU A 14 7.97 22.92 -50.13
CA LEU A 14 9.25 23.16 -49.50
C LEU A 14 9.04 24.31 -48.50
N ASN A 15 9.18 24.09 -47.19
CA ASN A 15 9.28 25.20 -46.25
C ASN A 15 10.62 25.14 -45.51
N ALA A 16 11.24 26.31 -45.52
CA ALA A 16 12.61 26.58 -45.18
C ALA A 16 12.84 26.51 -43.67
N SER A 17 14.10 26.24 -43.34
CA SER A 17 14.83 26.80 -42.20
C SER A 17 14.05 27.79 -41.35
N GLY A 18 13.73 27.35 -40.15
CA GLY A 18 13.25 28.22 -39.08
C GLY A 18 13.46 27.50 -37.77
N VAL A 19 14.71 27.43 -37.31
CA VAL A 19 15.04 27.10 -35.93
C VAL A 19 14.46 28.23 -35.07
N PRO A 20 13.40 28.04 -34.26
CA PRO A 20 13.06 29.06 -33.30
C PRO A 20 14.17 29.04 -32.23
N ALA A 21 14.88 30.16 -32.15
CA ALA A 21 15.78 30.50 -31.06
C ALA A 21 15.08 30.16 -29.74
N ARG A 22 15.64 29.17 -29.06
CA ARG A 22 15.22 28.70 -27.74
C ARG A 22 15.42 29.88 -26.79
N LEU A 23 14.36 30.66 -26.56
CA LEU A 23 14.29 31.65 -25.49
C LEU A 23 14.75 30.95 -24.22
N ALA A 24 15.87 31.44 -23.67
CA ALA A 24 16.44 30.97 -22.43
C ALA A 24 15.38 31.14 -21.33
N GLN A 25 14.70 30.03 -21.01
CA GLN A 25 13.90 29.94 -19.80
C GLN A 25 14.88 30.05 -18.65
N VAL A 26 14.80 31.19 -17.95
CA VAL A 26 15.44 31.39 -16.66
C VAL A 26 14.91 30.29 -15.74
N PRO A 27 15.77 29.43 -15.17
CA PRO A 27 15.33 28.43 -14.23
C PRO A 27 14.70 29.14 -13.01
N PRO A 28 13.55 28.66 -12.49
CA PRO A 28 13.01 29.19 -11.25
C PRO A 28 14.04 29.01 -10.14
N ALA A 29 14.27 30.07 -9.36
CA ALA A 29 15.14 30.06 -8.21
C ALA A 29 14.77 28.91 -7.28
N ALA A 30 15.77 28.09 -6.92
CA ALA A 30 15.59 27.00 -5.96
C ALA A 30 15.01 27.54 -4.64
N PRO A 31 14.04 26.84 -4.03
CA PRO A 31 13.54 27.21 -2.71
C PRO A 31 14.70 27.16 -1.70
N LYS A 32 14.88 28.27 -0.98
CA LYS A 32 15.84 28.39 0.12
C LYS A 32 15.58 27.28 1.14
N PRO A 33 16.61 26.51 1.58
CA PRO A 33 16.44 25.49 2.60
C PRO A 33 15.83 26.09 3.86
N ALA A 34 14.76 25.46 4.36
CA ALA A 34 14.21 25.78 5.67
C ALA A 34 15.28 25.53 6.76
N PRO A 35 15.34 26.37 7.81
CA PRO A 35 16.26 26.15 8.91
C PRO A 35 15.96 24.81 9.58
N LEU A 36 17.00 23.98 9.78
CA LEU A 36 16.88 22.76 10.55
C LEU A 36 16.42 23.09 11.98
N PRO A 37 15.57 22.25 12.59
CA PRO A 37 15.24 22.38 14.01
C PRO A 37 16.51 22.29 14.85
N ALA A 38 16.64 23.20 15.83
CA ALA A 38 17.72 23.20 16.80
C ALA A 38 17.74 21.85 17.54
N VAL A 39 18.91 21.20 17.55
CA VAL A 39 19.15 20.00 18.34
C VAL A 39 19.04 20.38 19.81
N VAL A 40 17.98 19.92 20.46
CA VAL A 40 17.85 19.97 21.92
C VAL A 40 18.98 19.11 22.51
N PRO A 41 19.79 19.61 23.46
CA PRO A 41 20.81 18.79 24.10
C PRO A 41 20.13 17.65 24.87
N THR A 42 20.46 16.42 24.50
CA THR A 42 20.12 15.21 25.25
C THR A 42 20.68 15.34 26.67
N PRO A 43 19.87 15.16 27.73
CA PRO A 43 20.38 15.14 29.10
C PRO A 43 21.37 14.00 29.30
N ALA A 44 22.45 14.29 30.01
CA ALA A 44 23.50 13.33 30.33
C ALA A 44 22.93 12.09 31.07
N PRO A 45 23.49 10.89 30.84
CA PRO A 45 23.07 9.68 31.54
C PRO A 45 23.41 9.80 33.03
N VAL A 46 22.40 9.63 33.87
CA VAL A 46 22.55 9.47 35.32
C VAL A 46 23.29 8.13 35.56
N PRO A 47 24.35 8.08 36.40
CA PRO A 47 25.02 6.83 36.71
C PRO A 47 24.07 5.88 37.46
N VAL A 48 23.90 4.68 36.90
CA VAL A 48 23.16 3.58 37.54
C VAL A 48 24.02 3.02 38.67
N PRO A 49 23.53 2.95 39.93
CA PRO A 49 24.24 2.28 41.02
C PRO A 49 24.32 0.78 40.79
N ALA A 50 25.47 0.20 41.13
CA ALA A 50 25.79 -1.21 40.99
C ALA A 50 24.79 -2.13 41.76
N PRO A 51 24.47 -3.33 41.25
CA PRO A 51 23.66 -4.29 41.97
C PRO A 51 24.48 -4.91 43.13
N GLY A 52 24.03 -4.63 44.35
CA GLY A 52 24.40 -5.39 45.53
C GLY A 52 23.77 -6.77 45.47
N ALA A 53 24.56 -7.79 45.79
CA ALA A 53 24.08 -9.10 46.18
C ALA A 53 23.22 -8.95 47.45
N ASP A 54 21.99 -9.47 47.43
CA ASP A 54 21.53 -10.51 48.36
C ASP A 54 20.02 -10.79 48.21
N ALA A 55 19.70 -12.06 48.46
CA ALA A 55 18.40 -12.59 48.91
C ALA A 55 17.19 -12.66 47.95
N VAL A 56 16.93 -13.89 47.50
CA VAL A 56 15.59 -14.45 47.19
C VAL A 56 14.68 -14.31 48.43
N PRO A 57 13.38 -13.97 48.29
CA PRO A 57 12.38 -15.05 48.33
C PRO A 57 11.08 -14.82 47.51
N ALA A 58 10.49 -15.94 47.11
CA ALA A 58 9.05 -16.22 46.95
C ALA A 58 8.24 -15.37 45.94
N ALA A 59 8.16 -15.88 44.71
CA ALA A 59 7.19 -15.47 43.71
C ALA A 59 5.80 -16.11 43.95
N SER A 60 4.77 -15.26 43.93
CA SER A 60 3.39 -15.56 43.52
C SER A 60 2.68 -14.21 43.25
N PRO A 61 1.71 -14.08 42.32
CA PRO A 61 1.10 -15.09 41.44
C PRO A 61 1.24 -14.81 39.93
N GLU A 62 0.96 -15.88 39.18
CA GLU A 62 0.58 -15.97 37.77
C GLU A 62 -0.01 -14.70 37.12
N PRO A 63 0.42 -14.34 35.89
CA PRO A 63 -0.39 -13.50 35.02
C PRO A 63 -1.62 -14.31 34.57
N ALA A 64 -2.80 -13.83 34.99
CA ALA A 64 -4.08 -14.31 34.51
C ALA A 64 -4.08 -14.29 32.97
N ALA A 65 -4.13 -15.50 32.41
CA ALA A 65 -4.56 -15.73 31.04
C ALA A 65 -5.97 -15.16 30.89
N GLY A 66 -6.05 -13.94 30.36
CA GLY A 66 -7.28 -13.39 29.80
C GLY A 66 -7.60 -14.14 28.52
N THR A 67 -8.28 -15.28 28.66
CA THR A 67 -8.95 -15.99 27.58
C THR A 67 -9.95 -15.02 26.91
N SER A 68 -9.53 -14.33 25.84
CA SER A 68 -10.47 -13.80 24.85
C SER A 68 -10.95 -14.95 23.98
N THR A 69 -11.79 -15.82 24.56
CA THR A 69 -12.68 -16.69 23.79
C THR A 69 -13.93 -15.89 23.48
N GLN A 70 -13.87 -15.11 22.40
CA GLN A 70 -15.05 -14.72 21.63
C GLN A 70 -14.71 -14.99 20.17
N VAL A 71 -14.91 -16.24 19.74
CA VAL A 71 -14.69 -16.65 18.34
C VAL A 71 -15.91 -17.45 17.92
N ALA A 72 -16.88 -16.81 17.28
CA ALA A 72 -17.93 -17.55 16.55
C ALA A 72 -18.70 -16.75 15.47
N PRO A 73 -18.92 -15.42 15.54
CA PRO A 73 -19.52 -14.68 14.42
C PRO A 73 -18.50 -13.86 13.59
N GLU A 74 -17.37 -13.48 14.19
CA GLU A 74 -16.39 -12.59 13.54
C GLU A 74 -15.64 -13.30 12.41
N ALA A 75 -15.19 -14.54 12.60
CA ALA A 75 -14.44 -15.28 11.57
C ALA A 75 -15.19 -15.41 10.23
N ALA A 76 -16.53 -15.54 10.26
CA ALA A 76 -17.35 -15.60 9.06
C ALA A 76 -17.43 -14.24 8.35
N ALA A 77 -17.57 -13.14 9.12
CA ALA A 77 -17.58 -11.78 8.59
C ALA A 77 -16.20 -11.39 8.04
N ASP A 78 -15.14 -11.80 8.74
CA ASP A 78 -13.74 -11.63 8.33
C ASP A 78 -13.47 -12.32 6.99
N THR A 79 -13.95 -13.56 6.83
CA THR A 79 -13.82 -14.29 5.56
C THR A 79 -14.52 -13.55 4.41
N ALA A 80 -15.72 -13.01 4.64
CA ALA A 80 -16.44 -12.23 3.62
C ALA A 80 -15.68 -10.94 3.23
N LEU A 81 -15.12 -10.25 4.23
CA LEU A 81 -14.31 -9.05 4.04
C LEU A 81 -13.06 -9.33 3.20
N VAL A 82 -12.38 -10.43 3.51
CA VAL A 82 -11.18 -10.91 2.79
C VAL A 82 -11.50 -11.29 1.35
N LEU A 83 -12.62 -11.96 1.11
CA LEU A 83 -13.07 -12.29 -0.25
C LEU A 83 -13.35 -11.04 -1.08
N ALA A 84 -14.04 -10.04 -0.51
CA ALA A 84 -14.28 -8.77 -1.19
C ALA A 84 -12.97 -8.05 -1.54
N CYS A 85 -12.02 -8.04 -0.59
CA CYS A 85 -10.68 -7.53 -0.76
C CYS A 85 -9.89 -8.28 -1.86
N LYS A 86 -9.91 -9.62 -1.88
CA LYS A 86 -9.31 -10.45 -2.93
C LYS A 86 -9.89 -10.14 -4.31
N GLN A 87 -11.20 -10.03 -4.44
CA GLN A 87 -11.86 -9.74 -5.73
C GLN A 87 -11.48 -8.35 -6.25
N LYS A 88 -11.50 -7.34 -5.38
CA LYS A 88 -11.09 -5.98 -5.75
C LYS A 88 -9.63 -5.93 -6.14
N ALA A 89 -8.78 -6.58 -5.36
CA ALA A 89 -7.36 -6.71 -5.61
C ALA A 89 -7.07 -7.32 -6.98
N LEU A 90 -7.63 -8.50 -7.24
CA LEU A 90 -7.42 -9.24 -8.47
C LEU A 90 -7.90 -8.44 -9.69
N SER A 91 -9.01 -7.69 -9.55
CA SER A 91 -9.48 -6.79 -10.60
C SER A 91 -8.48 -5.67 -10.92
N ILE A 92 -7.92 -5.02 -9.89
CA ILE A 92 -6.90 -3.96 -10.07
C ILE A 92 -5.61 -4.55 -10.65
N LEU A 93 -5.21 -5.73 -10.18
CA LEU A 93 -4.01 -6.44 -10.62
C LEU A 93 -4.11 -6.81 -12.10
N LYS A 94 -5.24 -7.34 -12.55
CA LYS A 94 -5.45 -7.70 -13.97
C LYS A 94 -5.42 -6.50 -14.91
N VAL A 95 -5.90 -5.33 -14.47
CA VAL A 95 -5.80 -4.09 -15.25
C VAL A 95 -4.35 -3.65 -15.41
N ARG A 96 -3.53 -3.79 -14.37
CA ARG A 96 -2.11 -3.41 -14.40
C ARG A 96 -1.22 -4.45 -15.09
N SER A 97 -1.54 -5.73 -14.90
CA SER A 97 -0.74 -6.89 -15.30
C SER A 97 -1.67 -8.03 -15.71
N PRO A 98 -1.97 -8.19 -17.02
CA PRO A 98 -2.88 -9.24 -17.49
C PRO A 98 -2.31 -10.66 -17.33
N SER A 99 -1.01 -10.80 -17.06
CA SER A 99 -0.34 -12.09 -16.79
C SER A 99 -0.63 -12.68 -15.40
N ILE A 100 -1.48 -12.02 -14.60
CA ILE A 100 -1.89 -12.51 -13.26
C ILE A 100 -3.12 -13.39 -13.42
N GLU A 101 -2.99 -14.66 -13.06
CA GLU A 101 -4.05 -15.67 -13.20
C GLU A 101 -4.97 -15.62 -11.98
N ASP A 102 -4.37 -15.83 -10.80
CA ASP A 102 -5.06 -15.80 -9.50
C ASP A 102 -4.23 -15.11 -8.41
N LEU A 103 -4.90 -14.84 -7.29
CA LEU A 103 -4.36 -14.17 -6.11
C LEU A 103 -4.84 -14.93 -4.87
N PHE A 104 -3.94 -15.52 -4.10
CA PHE A 104 -4.28 -16.16 -2.83
C PHE A 104 -3.88 -15.26 -1.68
N ILE A 105 -4.80 -15.00 -0.76
CA ILE A 105 -4.49 -14.28 0.48
C ILE A 105 -4.34 -15.33 1.57
N ASP A 106 -3.22 -15.28 2.28
CA ASP A 106 -2.98 -16.13 3.43
C ASP A 106 -3.89 -15.71 4.58
N MET A 107 -4.81 -16.59 4.98
CA MET A 107 -5.77 -16.28 6.05
C MET A 107 -5.14 -16.46 7.45
N ASP A 108 -4.14 -17.33 7.57
CA ASP A 108 -3.46 -17.60 8.83
C ASP A 108 -2.52 -16.45 9.26
N GLY A 109 -1.87 -15.80 8.30
CA GLY A 109 -1.03 -14.62 8.46
C GLY A 109 -1.77 -13.29 8.35
N LEU A 110 -3.11 -13.31 8.26
CA LEU A 110 -3.93 -12.13 8.12
C LEU A 110 -4.21 -11.49 9.49
N THR A 111 -3.91 -10.20 9.59
CA THR A 111 -4.30 -9.35 10.72
C THR A 111 -5.45 -8.44 10.31
N ILE A 112 -6.55 -8.47 11.05
CA ILE A 112 -7.70 -7.59 10.84
C ILE A 112 -7.79 -6.62 12.03
N ALA A 113 -7.60 -5.34 11.75
CA ALA A 113 -7.72 -4.28 12.74
C ALA A 113 -9.00 -3.49 12.50
N LYS A 114 -9.84 -3.37 13.52
CA LYS A 114 -10.98 -2.44 13.52
C LYS A 114 -10.48 -1.02 13.74
N SER A 115 -11.05 -0.08 13.01
CA SER A 115 -10.71 1.35 13.06
C SER A 115 -11.98 2.19 13.06
N ASP A 116 -11.95 3.35 13.72
CA ASP A 116 -12.98 4.40 13.60
C ASP A 116 -12.28 5.70 13.20
N VAL A 117 -11.56 5.65 12.10
CA VAL A 117 -10.81 6.79 11.59
C VAL A 117 -11.45 7.26 10.28
N SER A 118 -11.49 8.57 10.07
CA SER A 118 -11.94 9.15 8.80
C SER A 118 -10.74 9.75 8.08
N VAL A 119 -10.57 9.39 6.81
CA VAL A 119 -9.55 9.97 5.94
C VAL A 119 -10.27 10.90 4.97
N GLY A 120 -10.21 12.20 5.24
CA GLY A 120 -11.12 13.18 4.62
C GLY A 120 -12.57 12.85 4.98
N ASP A 121 -13.42 12.73 3.97
CA ASP A 121 -14.85 12.38 4.12
C ASP A 121 -15.12 10.86 4.16
N THR A 122 -14.09 10.02 4.05
CA THR A 122 -14.25 8.56 3.98
C THR A 122 -13.90 7.91 5.31
N LYS A 123 -14.85 7.21 5.91
CA LYS A 123 -14.64 6.38 7.11
C LYS A 123 -13.93 5.08 6.76
N VAL A 124 -12.90 4.74 7.53
CA VAL A 124 -12.19 3.46 7.50
C VAL A 124 -12.58 2.66 8.73
N ARG A 125 -13.21 1.51 8.51
CA ARG A 125 -13.74 0.61 9.54
C ARG A 125 -12.86 -0.59 9.82
N TYR A 126 -12.22 -1.14 8.79
CA TYR A 126 -11.29 -2.22 8.97
C TYR A 126 -10.05 -2.05 8.10
N VAL A 127 -8.92 -2.46 8.66
CA VAL A 127 -7.61 -2.51 8.02
C VAL A 127 -7.13 -3.95 8.08
N MET A 128 -7.05 -4.60 6.92
CA MET A 128 -6.50 -5.95 6.78
C MET A 128 -5.07 -5.86 6.29
N MET A 129 -4.16 -6.54 6.98
CA MET A 129 -2.76 -6.69 6.59
C MET A 129 -2.40 -8.16 6.55
N GLY A 130 -1.76 -8.62 5.48
CA GLY A 130 -1.38 -10.03 5.37
C GLY A 130 -0.39 -10.29 4.26
N GLU A 131 -0.24 -11.57 3.95
CA GLU A 131 0.58 -12.05 2.84
C GLU A 131 -0.35 -12.49 1.72
N ALA A 132 0.08 -12.23 0.49
CA ALA A 132 -0.67 -12.61 -0.68
C ALA A 132 0.27 -13.15 -1.76
N TYR A 133 -0.11 -14.30 -2.30
CA TYR A 133 0.59 -15.02 -3.34
C TYR A 133 -0.06 -14.68 -4.67
N ILE A 134 0.71 -14.06 -5.56
CA ILE A 134 0.26 -13.71 -6.90
C ILE A 134 0.74 -14.81 -7.85
N GLN A 135 -0.18 -15.63 -8.33
CA GLN A 135 0.13 -16.64 -9.35
C GLN A 135 0.22 -15.99 -10.72
N ARG A 136 1.35 -16.21 -11.37
CA ARG A 136 1.61 -15.86 -12.77
C ARG A 136 2.21 -17.07 -13.47
N GLU A 137 2.11 -17.07 -14.79
CA GLU A 137 2.54 -18.15 -15.69
C GLU A 137 3.95 -18.73 -15.39
N ARG A 138 4.87 -17.94 -14.79
CA ARG A 138 6.22 -18.40 -14.40
C ARG A 138 6.73 -17.88 -13.05
N THR A 139 5.91 -17.26 -12.22
CA THR A 139 6.39 -16.72 -10.95
C THR A 139 5.30 -16.69 -9.89
N ASP A 140 5.65 -17.20 -8.71
CA ASP A 140 4.86 -17.04 -7.49
C ASP A 140 5.70 -16.16 -6.55
N LYS A 141 5.30 -14.89 -6.45
CA LYS A 141 5.94 -13.94 -5.55
C LYS A 141 5.01 -13.69 -4.37
N VAL A 142 5.58 -13.75 -3.17
CA VAL A 142 4.92 -13.32 -1.94
C VAL A 142 4.94 -11.79 -1.90
N HIS A 143 3.76 -11.20 -1.85
CA HIS A 143 3.57 -9.77 -1.65
C HIS A 143 2.91 -9.54 -0.31
N ARG A 144 3.20 -8.41 0.35
CA ARG A 144 2.34 -7.99 1.46
C ARG A 144 1.12 -7.27 0.92
N PHE A 145 -0.02 -7.62 1.48
CA PHE A 145 -1.32 -7.10 1.12
C PHE A 145 -1.83 -6.17 2.22
N LEU A 146 -2.39 -5.03 1.82
CA LEU A 146 -3.09 -4.10 2.70
C LEU A 146 -4.46 -3.78 2.07
N CYS A 147 -5.54 -4.00 2.81
CA CYS A 147 -6.90 -3.64 2.36
C CYS A 147 -7.60 -2.76 3.40
N LEU A 148 -8.13 -1.65 2.92
CA LEU A 148 -8.93 -0.72 3.72
C LEU A 148 -10.39 -0.90 3.33
N THR A 149 -11.24 -1.10 4.31
CA THR A 149 -12.69 -1.14 4.13
C THR A 149 -13.36 -0.04 4.94
N GLY A 150 -14.42 0.53 4.39
CA GLY A 150 -15.21 1.57 5.02
C GLY A 150 -16.47 1.03 5.64
N ASP A 151 -17.48 1.91 5.79
CA ASP A 151 -18.80 1.49 6.23
C ASP A 151 -19.36 0.39 5.32
N ASP A 152 -20.16 -0.50 5.93
CA ASP A 152 -20.82 -1.63 5.27
C ASP A 152 -19.86 -2.66 4.65
N GLY A 153 -18.59 -2.68 5.07
CA GLY A 153 -17.58 -3.61 4.55
C GLY A 153 -17.13 -3.28 3.12
N LYS A 154 -17.45 -2.08 2.61
CA LYS A 154 -17.06 -1.65 1.27
C LYS A 154 -15.55 -1.49 1.18
N VAL A 155 -14.91 -2.18 0.23
CA VAL A 155 -13.48 -2.03 -0.05
C VAL A 155 -13.21 -0.64 -0.62
N LEU A 156 -12.44 0.16 0.12
CA LEU A 156 -12.03 1.50 -0.27
C LEU A 156 -10.81 1.43 -1.17
N MET A 157 -9.77 0.74 -0.69
CA MET A 157 -8.52 0.61 -1.42
C MET A 157 -7.76 -0.65 -1.00
N THR A 158 -6.99 -1.16 -1.95
CA THR A 158 -6.10 -2.30 -1.78
C THR A 158 -4.72 -1.91 -2.28
N PHE A 159 -3.69 -2.36 -1.57
CA PHE A 159 -2.29 -2.19 -1.94
C PHE A 159 -1.55 -3.51 -1.86
N PHE A 160 -0.54 -3.64 -2.72
CA PHE A 160 0.44 -4.72 -2.70
C PHE A 160 1.82 -4.10 -2.63
N THR A 161 2.65 -4.59 -1.72
CA THR A 161 4.05 -4.18 -1.62
C THR A 161 4.95 -5.37 -1.93
N GLU A 162 5.95 -5.15 -2.78
CA GLU A 162 7.08 -6.05 -2.94
C GLU A 162 8.03 -5.89 -1.74
N ARG A 163 8.66 -7.00 -1.33
CA ARG A 163 9.78 -7.00 -0.40
C ARG A 163 11.09 -7.07 -1.17
#